data_AF-H0SAY7-F1
#
_entry.id   AF-H0SAY7-F1
#
_cell.length_a   1.000
_cell.length_b   1.000
_cell.length_c   1.000
_cell.angle_alpha   90.00
_cell.angle_beta   90.00
_cell.angle_gamma   90.00
#
_symmetry.space_group_name_H-M   'P 1'
#
loop_
_entity.id
_entity.type
_entity.pdbx_description
1 polymer ?
#
loop_
_entity_poly.entity_id
_entity_poly.type
_entity_poly.pdbx_seq_one_letter_code
_entity_poly.pdbx_strand_id
1 'polypeptide(L)'
;MRAQSRALSNPVALWWAMLTLVSLANIVFWFILYRELNGGVAVSPSSDTSAMLALSAAYVFGCAFRSVLPRADVQRICLVDSWLSSVFVGRTVATIAEIAFAAQWAIILAQLGAIADAETAINMARVIVPIIVVAEICSWYAVVTKNFLYNAIENSLWAVAFLFVGIGLGRLLPEFDGLVRGLLIAGLIGIACYLAFLVVVDVPMYVKRWRIERAAGKPLLHPLVGLRDSATQWTVTHEFEHWKEEIAWMSLYFSAAVWGSLALCALSAMNDHGPQARAQTVAPSAIVQSATPR
;
A
#
# COMPACT_ATOMS: atom_id res chain seq x y z
N MET A 1 4.02 -20.74 -33.42
CA MET A 1 2.70 -20.09 -33.55
C MET A 1 1.60 -20.72 -32.69
N ARG A 2 1.31 -22.03 -32.72
CA ARG A 2 0.26 -22.66 -31.86
C ARG A 2 0.50 -22.63 -30.34
N ALA A 3 1.75 -22.58 -29.89
CA ALA A 3 2.09 -22.45 -28.46
C ALA A 3 1.91 -21.01 -27.94
N GLN A 4 2.29 -20.01 -28.74
CA GLN A 4 2.03 -18.59 -28.44
C GLN A 4 0.53 -18.26 -28.45
N SER A 5 -0.25 -18.84 -29.36
CA SER A 5 -1.71 -18.63 -29.36
C SER A 5 -2.41 -19.26 -28.16
N ARG A 6 -1.91 -20.37 -27.62
CA ARG A 6 -2.40 -20.99 -26.37
C ARG A 6 -2.03 -20.19 -25.13
N ALA A 7 -0.84 -19.59 -25.10
CA ALA A 7 -0.41 -18.70 -24.03
C ALA A 7 -1.25 -17.41 -23.96
N LEU A 8 -1.61 -16.84 -25.11
CA LEU A 8 -2.52 -15.68 -25.21
C LEU A 8 -3.97 -16.00 -24.80
N SER A 9 -4.39 -17.27 -24.87
CA SER A 9 -5.70 -17.71 -24.40
C SER A 9 -5.74 -18.13 -22.92
N ASN A 10 -4.61 -18.15 -22.21
CA ASN A 10 -4.61 -18.44 -20.78
C ASN A 10 -4.89 -17.13 -20.00
N PRO A 11 -6.06 -17.02 -19.32
CA PRO A 11 -6.41 -15.81 -18.58
C PRO A 11 -5.39 -15.45 -17.49
N VAL A 12 -4.73 -16.44 -16.89
CA VAL A 12 -3.69 -16.22 -15.87
C VAL A 12 -2.45 -15.58 -16.48
N ALA A 13 -2.04 -16.01 -17.67
CA ALA A 13 -0.88 -15.45 -18.36
C ALA A 13 -1.12 -14.00 -18.81
N LEU A 14 -2.32 -13.71 -19.31
CA LEU A 14 -2.72 -12.35 -19.67
C LEU A 14 -2.76 -11.43 -18.44
N TRP A 15 -3.37 -11.89 -17.35
CA TRP A 15 -3.40 -11.17 -16.08
C TRP A 15 -1.99 -10.89 -15.56
N TRP A 16 -1.10 -11.88 -15.58
CA TRP A 16 0.28 -11.71 -15.13
C TRP A 16 1.08 -10.72 -15.99
N ALA A 17 0.90 -10.76 -17.32
CA ALA A 17 1.50 -9.77 -18.21
C ALA A 17 1.00 -8.35 -17.91
N MET A 18 -0.29 -8.18 -17.64
CA MET A 18 -0.87 -6.90 -17.25
C MET A 18 -0.32 -6.40 -15.91
N LEU A 19 -0.23 -7.27 -14.89
CA LEU A 19 0.39 -6.91 -13.61
C LEU A 19 1.83 -6.44 -13.77
N THR A 20 2.60 -7.13 -14.61
CA THR A 20 4.00 -6.76 -14.89
C THR A 20 4.10 -5.43 -15.64
N LEU A 21 3.20 -5.18 -16.59
CA LEU A 21 3.15 -3.90 -17.30
C LEU A 21 2.80 -2.74 -16.36
N VAL A 22 1.80 -2.94 -15.50
CA VAL A 22 1.40 -1.95 -14.49
C VAL A 22 2.54 -1.69 -13.50
N SER A 23 3.26 -2.72 -13.06
CA SER A 23 4.38 -2.53 -12.15
C SER A 23 5.54 -1.74 -12.78
N LEU A 24 5.82 -1.94 -14.06
CA LEU A 24 6.78 -1.10 -14.80
C LEU A 24 6.34 0.35 -14.85
N ALA A 25 5.05 0.62 -15.12
CA ALA A 25 4.51 1.97 -15.08
C ALA A 25 4.66 2.59 -13.69
N ASN A 26 4.31 1.86 -12.62
CA ASN A 26 4.45 2.33 -11.25
C ASN A 26 5.90 2.72 -10.89
N ILE A 27 6.88 1.91 -11.31
CA ILE A 27 8.30 2.21 -11.12
C ILE A 27 8.70 3.49 -11.87
N VAL A 28 8.26 3.65 -13.12
CA VAL A 28 8.53 4.85 -13.92
C VAL A 28 7.96 6.09 -13.23
N PHE A 29 6.72 6.04 -12.75
CA PHE A 29 6.10 7.15 -12.01
C PHE A 29 6.82 7.45 -10.70
N TRP A 30 7.30 6.43 -9.98
CA TRP A 30 8.13 6.66 -8.80
C TRP A 30 9.44 7.38 -9.15
N PHE A 31 10.10 7.00 -10.24
CA PHE A 31 11.31 7.71 -10.70
C PHE A 31 11.04 9.14 -11.15
N ILE A 32 9.89 9.41 -11.79
CA ILE A 32 9.47 10.77 -12.14
C ILE A 32 9.32 11.59 -10.85
N LEU A 33 8.57 11.07 -9.87
CA LEU A 33 8.39 11.73 -8.58
C LEU A 33 9.72 11.95 -7.85
N TYR A 34 10.59 10.95 -7.82
CA TYR A 34 11.94 11.06 -7.25
C TYR A 34 12.76 12.17 -7.93
N ARG A 35 12.71 12.28 -9.26
CA ARG A 35 13.43 13.32 -10.01
C ARG A 35 12.87 14.70 -9.79
N GLU A 36 11.55 14.86 -9.70
CA GLU A 36 10.91 16.15 -9.43
C GLU A 36 11.27 16.65 -8.03
N LEU A 37 11.25 15.75 -7.04
CA LEU A 37 11.54 16.10 -5.65
C LEU A 37 13.04 16.30 -5.34
N ASN A 38 13.95 15.68 -6.10
CA ASN A 38 15.40 15.87 -5.93
C ASN A 38 16.05 16.80 -6.96
N GLY A 39 15.37 17.07 -8.08
CA GLY A 39 15.88 17.90 -9.19
C GLY A 39 15.49 19.38 -9.12
N GLY A 40 14.64 19.77 -8.17
CA GLY A 40 14.31 21.17 -7.89
C GLY A 40 15.52 21.91 -7.29
N VAL A 41 15.95 22.99 -7.94
CA VAL A 41 17.09 23.81 -7.50
C VAL A 41 16.84 24.43 -6.12
N ALA A 42 17.75 24.15 -5.18
CA ALA A 42 18.06 24.91 -3.95
C ALA A 42 17.24 24.68 -2.64
N VAL A 43 16.50 23.59 -2.47
CA VAL A 43 15.96 23.24 -1.14
C VAL A 43 16.31 21.78 -0.83
N SER A 44 17.12 21.55 0.21
CA SER A 44 17.30 20.20 0.75
C SER A 44 15.92 19.63 1.10
N PRO A 45 15.56 18.44 0.59
CA PRO A 45 14.28 17.84 0.94
C PRO A 45 14.19 17.75 2.46
N SER A 46 13.02 18.10 3.01
CA SER A 46 12.77 17.93 4.44
C SER A 46 13.03 16.47 4.83
N SER A 47 13.33 16.23 6.10
CA SER A 47 13.48 14.86 6.64
C SER A 47 12.24 14.01 6.31
N ASP A 48 11.05 14.61 6.31
CA ASP A 48 9.77 13.94 6.09
C ASP A 48 9.55 13.58 4.61
N THR A 49 9.87 14.49 3.67
CA THR A 49 9.79 14.19 2.23
C THR A 49 10.74 13.05 1.83
N SER A 50 11.95 13.06 2.39
CA SER A 50 12.95 12.00 2.15
C SER A 50 12.46 10.64 2.69
N ALA A 51 11.86 10.64 3.89
CA ALA A 51 11.27 9.44 4.48
C ALA A 51 10.08 8.94 3.65
N MET A 52 9.17 9.83 3.20
CA MET A 52 8.01 9.47 2.38
C MET A 52 8.41 8.85 1.04
N LEU A 53 9.45 9.38 0.40
CA LEU A 53 10.02 8.80 -0.83
C LEU A 53 10.56 7.39 -0.59
N ALA A 54 11.29 7.16 0.50
CA ALA A 54 11.84 5.85 0.85
C ALA A 54 10.74 4.84 1.20
N LEU A 55 9.72 5.25 1.95
CA LEU A 55 8.56 4.41 2.28
C LEU A 55 7.75 4.06 1.03
N SER A 56 7.53 5.04 0.15
CA SER A 56 6.88 4.81 -1.15
C SER A 56 7.70 3.87 -2.02
N ALA A 57 9.03 4.00 -2.03
CA ALA A 57 9.91 3.09 -2.76
C ALA A 57 9.75 1.65 -2.27
N ALA A 58 9.81 1.45 -0.95
CA ALA A 58 9.63 0.13 -0.33
C ALA A 58 8.30 -0.50 -0.78
N TYR A 59 7.21 0.28 -0.82
CA TYR A 59 5.92 -0.20 -1.29
C TYR A 59 5.90 -0.50 -2.81
N VAL A 60 6.30 0.47 -3.65
CA VAL A 60 6.30 0.35 -5.12
C VAL A 60 7.15 -0.83 -5.58
N PHE A 61 8.39 -0.95 -5.10
CA PHE A 61 9.30 -2.02 -5.49
C PHE A 61 8.86 -3.36 -4.89
N GLY A 62 8.29 -3.38 -3.68
CA GLY A 62 7.69 -4.58 -3.10
C GLY A 62 6.51 -5.12 -3.93
N CYS A 63 5.60 -4.23 -4.33
CA CYS A 63 4.49 -4.57 -5.23
C CYS A 63 4.99 -5.02 -6.60
N ALA A 64 6.03 -4.39 -7.15
CA ALA A 64 6.61 -4.78 -8.43
C ALA A 64 7.24 -6.17 -8.38
N PHE A 65 8.00 -6.48 -7.31
CA PHE A 65 8.54 -7.81 -7.07
C PHE A 65 7.44 -8.87 -7.02
N ARG A 66 6.34 -8.60 -6.30
CA ARG A 66 5.20 -9.53 -6.20
C ARG A 66 4.34 -9.58 -7.48
N SER A 67 4.38 -8.56 -8.32
CA SER A 67 3.72 -8.56 -9.64
C SER A 67 4.47 -9.43 -10.64
N VAL A 68 5.81 -9.40 -10.60
CA VAL A 68 6.66 -10.26 -11.46
C VAL A 68 6.67 -11.70 -10.96
N LEU A 69 6.60 -11.89 -9.64
CA LEU A 69 6.56 -13.21 -8.99
C LEU A 69 5.27 -13.40 -8.16
N PRO A 70 4.08 -13.50 -8.80
CA PRO A 70 2.83 -13.73 -8.09
C PRO A 70 2.85 -15.08 -7.37
N ARG A 71 2.26 -15.08 -6.17
CA ARG A 71 2.13 -16.26 -5.32
C ARG A 71 0.91 -16.12 -4.40
N ALA A 72 0.30 -17.24 -4.02
CA ALA A 72 -0.70 -17.28 -2.96
C ALA A 72 -0.09 -17.95 -1.72
N ASP A 73 0.05 -17.16 -0.66
CA ASP A 73 0.97 -17.45 0.44
C ASP A 73 0.58 -18.72 1.20
N VAL A 74 -0.65 -18.83 1.69
CA VAL A 74 -1.10 -20.00 2.47
C VAL A 74 -1.16 -21.29 1.62
N GLN A 75 -1.54 -21.17 0.35
CA GLN A 75 -1.69 -22.30 -0.56
C GLN A 75 -0.36 -22.82 -1.11
N ARG A 76 0.74 -22.07 -0.95
CA ARG A 76 2.07 -22.38 -1.51
C ARG A 76 2.07 -22.50 -3.04
N ILE A 77 1.24 -21.73 -3.73
CA ILE A 77 1.22 -21.73 -5.20
C ILE A 77 1.94 -20.50 -5.76
N CYS A 78 2.60 -20.64 -6.91
CA CYS A 78 3.29 -19.56 -7.61
C CYS A 78 3.26 -19.76 -9.14
N LEU A 79 3.58 -18.70 -9.90
CA LEU A 79 3.68 -18.75 -11.36
C LEU A 79 5.08 -19.09 -11.88
N VAL A 80 6.11 -18.70 -11.13
CA VAL A 80 7.51 -18.82 -11.58
C VAL A 80 8.26 -19.77 -10.66
N ASP A 81 8.92 -20.77 -11.25
CA ASP A 81 9.76 -21.68 -10.48
C ASP A 81 11.10 -21.03 -10.11
N SER A 82 11.18 -20.48 -8.91
CA SER A 82 12.39 -19.82 -8.40
C SER A 82 12.34 -19.77 -6.88
N TRP A 83 13.51 -19.78 -6.24
CA TRP A 83 13.61 -19.55 -4.79
C TRP A 83 13.06 -18.17 -4.38
N LEU A 84 13.10 -17.19 -5.30
CA LEU A 84 12.49 -15.88 -5.10
C LEU A 84 10.97 -15.94 -5.01
N SER A 85 10.34 -16.99 -5.54
CA SER A 85 8.90 -17.25 -5.44
C SER A 85 8.50 -17.92 -4.13
N SER A 86 9.47 -18.25 -3.26
CA SER A 86 9.18 -18.79 -1.93
C SER A 86 8.24 -17.85 -1.17
N VAL A 87 7.36 -18.44 -0.37
CA VAL A 87 6.38 -17.68 0.42
C VAL A 87 7.08 -16.87 1.49
N PHE A 88 8.16 -17.41 2.08
CA PHE A 88 8.97 -16.68 3.05
C PHE A 88 9.50 -15.36 2.47
N VAL A 89 10.18 -15.38 1.32
CA VAL A 89 10.72 -14.16 0.69
C VAL A 89 9.58 -13.21 0.29
N GLY A 90 8.52 -13.74 -0.31
CA GLY A 90 7.37 -12.93 -0.73
C GLY A 90 6.70 -12.22 0.44
N ARG A 91 6.51 -12.93 1.56
CA ARG A 91 5.90 -12.39 2.76
C ARG A 91 6.79 -11.36 3.44
N THR A 92 8.12 -11.57 3.50
CA THR A 92 9.06 -10.57 4.01
C THR A 92 9.00 -9.27 3.21
N VAL A 93 9.04 -9.37 1.88
CA VAL A 93 8.95 -8.19 0.99
C VAL A 93 7.63 -7.45 1.23
N ALA A 94 6.54 -8.20 1.38
CA ALA A 94 5.23 -7.62 1.59
C ALA A 94 5.06 -6.97 2.96
N THR A 95 5.54 -7.59 4.04
CA THR A 95 5.54 -6.99 5.37
C THR A 95 6.29 -5.67 5.39
N ILE A 96 7.45 -5.58 4.72
CA ILE A 96 8.19 -4.31 4.59
C ILE A 96 7.34 -3.28 3.83
N ALA A 97 6.75 -3.66 2.71
CA ALA A 97 5.92 -2.80 1.88
C ALA A 97 4.68 -2.30 2.67
N GLU A 98 3.96 -3.18 3.34
CA GLU A 98 2.73 -2.91 4.09
C GLU A 98 2.97 -1.99 5.28
N ILE A 99 4.02 -2.24 6.06
CA ILE A 99 4.43 -1.35 7.15
C ILE A 99 4.82 0.01 6.57
N ALA A 100 5.53 0.05 5.44
CA ALA A 100 5.89 1.31 4.80
C ALA A 100 4.66 2.11 4.35
N PHE A 101 3.69 1.45 3.72
CA PHE A 101 2.43 2.07 3.29
C PHE A 101 1.59 2.58 4.48
N ALA A 102 1.51 1.79 5.55
CA ALA A 102 0.85 2.20 6.79
C ALA A 102 1.55 3.42 7.44
N ALA A 103 2.88 3.45 7.41
CA ALA A 103 3.66 4.59 7.89
C ALA A 103 3.40 5.86 7.05
N GLN A 104 3.27 5.75 5.71
CA GLN A 104 2.92 6.89 4.88
C GLN A 104 1.58 7.52 5.28
N TRP A 105 0.57 6.69 5.54
CA TRP A 105 -0.73 7.16 6.03
C TRP A 105 -0.63 7.82 7.41
N ALA A 106 0.13 7.22 8.34
CA ALA A 106 0.36 7.79 9.66
C ALA A 106 1.07 9.17 9.58
N ILE A 107 2.10 9.30 8.75
CA ILE A 107 2.82 10.56 8.55
C ILE A 107 1.89 11.64 8.00
N ILE A 108 1.18 11.37 6.90
CA ILE A 108 0.26 12.34 6.30
C ILE A 108 -0.83 12.76 7.27
N LEU A 109 -1.43 11.80 7.98
CA LEU A 109 -2.52 12.11 8.90
C LEU A 109 -2.03 12.92 10.11
N ALA A 110 -0.83 12.64 10.61
CA ALA A 110 -0.20 13.43 11.67
C ALA A 110 0.18 14.85 11.18
N GLN A 111 0.75 14.98 9.98
CA GLN A 111 1.12 16.27 9.39
C GLN A 111 -0.11 17.16 9.17
N LEU A 112 -1.14 16.64 8.52
CA LEU A 112 -2.39 17.38 8.30
C LEU A 112 -3.10 17.68 9.63
N GLY A 113 -3.07 16.73 10.57
CA GLY A 113 -3.58 16.93 11.93
C GLY A 113 -2.89 18.07 12.67
N ALA A 114 -1.56 18.17 12.58
CA ALA A 114 -0.79 19.25 13.19
C ALA A 114 -1.08 20.60 12.53
N ILE A 115 -1.23 20.65 11.20
CA ILE A 115 -1.58 21.88 10.47
C ILE A 115 -2.96 22.41 10.87
N ALA A 116 -3.92 21.51 11.09
CA ALA A 116 -5.30 21.83 11.42
C ALA A 116 -5.59 21.87 12.93
N ASP A 117 -4.57 21.73 13.78
CA ASP A 117 -4.71 21.60 15.25
C ASP A 117 -5.76 20.55 15.67
N ALA A 118 -5.83 19.45 14.91
CA ALA A 118 -6.83 18.40 15.06
C ALA A 118 -6.25 17.19 15.82
N GLU A 119 -6.32 17.23 17.16
CA GLU A 119 -5.82 16.14 18.02
C GLU A 119 -6.39 14.77 17.66
N THR A 120 -7.65 14.70 17.20
CA THR A 120 -8.26 13.46 16.75
C THR A 120 -7.46 12.82 15.61
N ALA A 121 -7.07 13.58 14.59
CA ALA A 121 -6.31 13.06 13.46
C ALA A 121 -4.91 12.59 13.89
N ILE A 122 -4.25 13.35 14.77
CA ILE A 122 -2.95 12.99 15.34
C ILE A 122 -3.04 11.69 16.15
N ASN A 123 -4.08 11.53 16.98
CA ASN A 123 -4.27 10.32 17.78
C ASN A 123 -4.60 9.11 16.91
N MET A 124 -5.39 9.27 15.85
CA MET A 124 -5.62 8.21 14.87
C MET A 124 -4.33 7.82 14.15
N ALA A 125 -3.48 8.78 13.80
CA ALA A 125 -2.20 8.51 13.13
C ALA A 125 -1.28 7.58 13.97
N ARG A 126 -1.25 7.78 15.29
CA ARG A 126 -0.40 7.02 16.22
C ARG A 126 -0.76 5.53 16.32
N VAL A 127 -2.00 5.15 16.06
CA VAL A 127 -2.47 3.78 16.22
C VAL A 127 -2.40 2.95 14.93
N ILE A 128 -2.28 3.59 13.75
CA ILE A 128 -2.27 2.91 12.45
C ILE A 128 -1.14 1.87 12.37
N VAL A 129 0.11 2.29 12.57
CA VAL A 129 1.27 1.38 12.41
C VAL A 129 1.24 0.23 13.44
N PRO A 130 0.97 0.46 14.73
CA PRO A 130 0.80 -0.64 15.69
C PRO A 130 -0.26 -1.67 15.28
N ILE A 131 -1.41 -1.24 14.76
CA ILE A 131 -2.47 -2.15 14.28
C ILE A 131 -1.96 -2.99 13.12
N ILE A 132 -1.28 -2.37 12.16
CA ILE A 132 -0.73 -3.09 10.99
C ILE A 132 0.39 -4.05 11.40
N VAL A 133 1.25 -3.70 12.36
CA VAL A 133 2.24 -4.64 12.89
C VAL A 133 1.59 -5.90 13.48
N VAL A 134 0.47 -5.75 14.20
CA VAL A 134 -0.30 -6.91 14.70
C VAL A 134 -0.93 -7.69 13.54
N ALA A 135 -1.41 -7.02 12.50
CA ALA A 135 -1.92 -7.65 11.28
C ALA A 135 -0.83 -8.49 10.60
N GLU A 136 0.40 -7.97 10.50
CA GLU A 136 1.55 -8.70 9.93
C GLU A 136 1.92 -9.93 10.75
N ILE A 137 1.89 -9.85 12.08
CA ILE A 137 2.12 -11.02 12.95
C ILE A 137 1.05 -12.08 12.66
N CYS A 138 -0.21 -11.69 12.47
CA CYS A 138 -1.29 -12.60 12.07
C CYS A 138 -1.04 -13.18 10.68
N SER A 139 -0.62 -12.37 9.70
CA SER A 139 -0.26 -12.80 8.35
C SER A 139 0.83 -13.88 8.38
N TRP A 140 1.91 -13.64 9.11
CA TRP A 140 2.98 -14.60 9.31
C TRP A 140 2.50 -15.88 9.99
N TYR A 141 1.68 -15.75 11.03
CA TYR A 141 1.13 -16.91 11.72
C TYR A 141 0.24 -17.76 10.80
N ALA A 142 -0.60 -17.12 9.97
CA ALA A 142 -1.40 -17.77 8.96
C ALA A 142 -0.53 -18.54 7.96
N VAL A 143 0.54 -17.91 7.48
CA VAL A 143 1.50 -18.52 6.56
C VAL A 143 2.15 -19.75 7.16
N VAL A 144 2.74 -19.65 8.35
CA VAL A 144 3.50 -20.77 8.93
C VAL A 144 2.57 -21.91 9.38
N THR A 145 1.35 -21.61 9.85
CA THR A 145 0.42 -22.67 10.28
C THR A 145 -0.49 -23.19 9.18
N LYS A 146 -0.49 -22.54 8.01
CA LYS A 146 -1.48 -22.69 6.93
C LYS A 146 -2.92 -22.48 7.41
N ASN A 147 -3.13 -21.54 8.33
CA ASN A 147 -4.44 -21.26 8.91
C ASN A 147 -5.06 -19.97 8.35
N PHE A 148 -6.02 -20.13 7.45
CA PHE A 148 -6.73 -19.00 6.83
C PHE A 148 -7.49 -18.09 7.81
N LEU A 149 -7.78 -18.52 9.04
CA LEU A 149 -8.43 -17.65 10.03
C LEU A 149 -7.60 -16.41 10.33
N TYR A 150 -6.27 -16.56 10.38
CA TYR A 150 -5.39 -15.45 10.72
C TYR A 150 -5.24 -14.44 9.57
N ASN A 151 -5.40 -14.87 8.31
CA ASN A 151 -5.58 -13.94 7.19
C ASN A 151 -6.89 -13.16 7.31
N ALA A 152 -7.97 -13.79 7.76
CA ALA A 152 -9.23 -13.07 8.00
C ALA A 152 -9.08 -12.02 9.11
N ILE A 153 -8.33 -12.33 10.16
CA ILE A 153 -8.02 -11.39 11.26
C ILE A 153 -7.13 -10.24 10.77
N GLU A 154 -6.05 -10.54 10.04
CA GLU A 154 -5.18 -9.56 9.39
C GLU A 154 -6.00 -8.57 8.55
N ASN A 155 -6.82 -9.07 7.62
CA ASN A 155 -7.62 -8.21 6.74
C ASN A 155 -8.70 -7.43 7.50
N SER A 156 -9.20 -7.97 8.62
CA SER A 156 -10.08 -7.23 9.53
C SER A 156 -9.34 -6.09 10.25
N LEU A 157 -8.07 -6.29 10.65
CA LEU A 157 -7.24 -5.25 11.25
C LEU A 157 -6.91 -4.15 10.23
N TRP A 158 -6.68 -4.49 8.96
CA TRP A 158 -6.59 -3.52 7.87
C TRP A 158 -7.87 -2.68 7.74
N ALA A 159 -9.06 -3.30 7.85
CA ALA A 159 -10.32 -2.57 7.84
C ALA A 159 -10.42 -1.57 9.01
N VAL A 160 -10.02 -1.98 10.21
CA VAL A 160 -10.00 -1.10 11.40
C VAL A 160 -9.01 0.05 11.23
N ALA A 161 -7.80 -0.22 10.74
CA ALA A 161 -6.79 0.81 10.50
C ALA A 161 -7.30 1.84 9.49
N PHE A 162 -7.87 1.40 8.37
CA PHE A 162 -8.41 2.30 7.35
C PHE A 162 -9.70 3.01 7.77
N LEU A 163 -10.47 2.44 8.70
CA LEU A 163 -11.57 3.15 9.34
C LEU A 163 -11.05 4.34 10.17
N PHE A 164 -9.97 4.16 10.94
CA PHE A 164 -9.33 5.27 11.66
C PHE A 164 -8.75 6.33 10.72
N VAL A 165 -8.12 5.91 9.61
CA VAL A 165 -7.70 6.85 8.56
C VAL A 165 -8.92 7.63 8.04
N GLY A 166 -10.02 6.95 7.70
CA GLY A 166 -11.23 7.58 7.19
C GLY A 166 -11.83 8.59 8.18
N ILE A 167 -11.91 8.25 9.46
CA ILE A 167 -12.36 9.17 10.52
C ILE A 167 -11.43 10.39 10.59
N GLY A 168 -10.12 10.17 10.55
CA GLY A 168 -9.12 11.23 10.55
C GLY A 168 -9.27 12.19 9.36
N LEU A 169 -9.35 11.66 8.14
CA LEU A 169 -9.56 12.46 6.93
C LEU A 169 -10.90 13.20 6.96
N GLY A 170 -11.96 12.54 7.43
CA GLY A 170 -13.29 13.14 7.58
C GLY A 170 -13.29 14.31 8.56
N ARG A 171 -12.53 14.21 9.66
CA ARG A 171 -12.36 15.32 10.62
C ARG A 171 -11.54 16.47 10.03
N LEU A 172 -10.58 16.19 9.15
CA LEU A 172 -9.74 17.21 8.50
C LEU A 172 -10.45 17.89 7.33
N LEU A 173 -11.45 17.24 6.73
CA LEU A 173 -12.16 17.74 5.55
C LEU A 173 -12.66 19.20 5.63
N PRO A 174 -13.26 19.70 6.74
CA PRO A 174 -13.70 21.08 6.83
C PRO A 174 -12.57 22.10 6.99
N GLU A 175 -11.36 21.67 7.32
CA GLU A 175 -10.20 22.54 7.64
C GLU A 175 -9.38 22.91 6.40
N PHE A 176 -9.61 22.23 5.28
CA PHE A 176 -8.86 22.43 4.03
C PHE A 176 -9.80 22.78 2.88
N ASP A 177 -9.31 23.59 1.94
CA ASP A 177 -10.02 23.98 0.72
C ASP A 177 -9.20 23.68 -0.55
N GLY A 178 -9.83 23.84 -1.72
CA GLY A 178 -9.20 23.67 -3.01
C GLY A 178 -8.71 22.24 -3.27
N LEU A 179 -7.49 22.11 -3.79
CA LEU A 179 -6.93 20.83 -4.22
C LEU A 179 -6.77 19.83 -3.06
N VAL A 180 -6.33 20.28 -1.88
CA VAL A 180 -6.16 19.41 -0.71
C VAL A 180 -7.50 18.81 -0.28
N ARG A 181 -8.57 19.61 -0.25
CA ARG A 181 -9.93 19.12 0.03
C ARG A 181 -10.38 18.08 -0.99
N GLY A 182 -10.12 18.32 -2.28
CA GLY A 182 -10.41 17.36 -3.35
C GLY A 182 -9.68 16.02 -3.14
N LEU A 183 -8.41 16.06 -2.73
CA LEU A 183 -7.62 14.87 -2.43
C LEU A 183 -8.13 14.13 -1.18
N LEU A 184 -8.57 14.85 -0.14
CA LEU A 184 -9.20 14.25 1.04
C LEU A 184 -10.51 13.53 0.66
N ILE A 185 -11.35 14.15 -0.17
CA ILE A 185 -12.59 13.51 -0.67
C ILE A 185 -12.27 12.27 -1.48
N ALA A 186 -11.32 12.35 -2.41
CA ALA A 186 -10.89 11.21 -3.21
C ALA A 186 -10.36 10.08 -2.31
N GLY A 187 -9.57 10.42 -1.27
CA GLY A 187 -9.10 9.49 -0.26
C GLY A 187 -10.24 8.81 0.50
N LEU A 188 -11.24 9.58 0.98
CA LEU A 188 -12.42 9.05 1.66
C LEU A 188 -13.23 8.09 0.77
N ILE A 189 -13.42 8.43 -0.51
CA ILE A 189 -14.09 7.56 -1.48
C ILE A 189 -13.28 6.26 -1.67
N GLY A 190 -11.96 6.37 -1.85
CA GLY A 190 -11.08 5.21 -1.97
C GLY A 190 -11.14 4.30 -0.74
N ILE A 191 -11.13 4.88 0.46
CA ILE A 191 -11.28 4.14 1.72
C ILE A 191 -12.65 3.46 1.80
N ALA A 192 -13.73 4.15 1.46
CA ALA A 192 -15.07 3.55 1.44
C ALA A 192 -15.15 2.35 0.49
N CYS A 193 -14.59 2.47 -0.72
CA CYS A 193 -14.49 1.37 -1.68
C CYS A 193 -13.64 0.21 -1.14
N TYR A 194 -12.50 0.50 -0.51
CA TYR A 194 -11.62 -0.51 0.07
C TYR A 194 -12.27 -1.25 1.24
N LEU A 195 -12.94 -0.53 2.15
CA LEU A 195 -13.68 -1.14 3.27
C LEU A 195 -14.83 -2.02 2.76
N ALA A 196 -15.57 -1.56 1.75
CA ALA A 196 -16.61 -2.36 1.11
C ALA A 196 -16.02 -3.65 0.51
N PHE A 197 -14.87 -3.56 -0.15
CA PHE A 197 -14.15 -4.72 -0.69
C PHE A 197 -13.73 -5.71 0.41
N LEU A 198 -13.13 -5.23 1.50
CA LEU A 198 -12.71 -6.08 2.62
C LEU A 198 -13.89 -6.81 3.26
N VAL A 199 -15.00 -6.11 3.50
CA VAL A 199 -16.18 -6.66 4.18
C VAL A 199 -16.97 -7.62 3.30
N VAL A 200 -17.08 -7.34 2.00
CA VAL A 200 -17.96 -8.10 1.09
C VAL A 200 -17.22 -9.25 0.40
N VAL A 201 -15.93 -9.08 0.11
CA VAL A 201 -15.18 -10.02 -0.73
C VAL A 201 -14.09 -10.71 0.06
N ASP A 202 -13.15 -9.94 0.61
CA ASP A 202 -11.87 -10.48 1.04
C ASP A 202 -11.93 -11.25 2.38
N VAL A 203 -12.45 -10.61 3.44
CA VAL A 203 -12.62 -11.29 4.74
C VAL A 203 -13.55 -12.51 4.62
N PRO A 204 -14.71 -12.43 3.93
CA PRO A 204 -15.56 -13.60 3.70
C PRO A 204 -14.87 -14.74 2.94
N MET A 205 -14.00 -14.44 1.96
CA MET A 205 -13.22 -15.44 1.23
C MET A 205 -12.33 -16.24 2.19
N TYR A 206 -11.57 -15.58 3.07
CA TYR A 206 -10.70 -16.25 4.04
C TYR A 206 -11.49 -17.05 5.08
N VAL A 207 -12.61 -16.51 5.58
CA VAL A 207 -13.49 -17.23 6.50
C VAL A 207 -14.06 -18.50 5.85
N LYS A 208 -14.48 -18.41 4.58
CA LYS A 208 -14.97 -19.57 3.81
C LYS A 208 -13.88 -20.63 3.67
N ARG A 209 -12.67 -20.26 3.28
CA ARG A 209 -11.53 -21.20 3.17
C ARG A 209 -11.21 -21.87 4.50
N TRP A 210 -11.17 -21.11 5.58
CA TRP A 210 -10.98 -21.64 6.93
C TRP A 210 -12.05 -22.67 7.33
N ARG A 211 -13.33 -22.37 7.07
CA ARG A 211 -14.43 -23.31 7.38
C ARG A 211 -14.30 -24.63 6.59
N ILE A 212 -13.94 -24.55 5.32
CA ILE A 212 -13.73 -25.73 4.47
C ILE A 212 -12.58 -26.59 5.00
N GLU A 213 -11.44 -25.99 5.32
CA GLU A 213 -10.28 -26.75 5.81
C GLU A 213 -10.49 -27.33 7.20
N ARG A 214 -11.18 -26.58 8.07
CA ARG A 214 -11.59 -27.06 9.39
C ARG A 214 -12.54 -28.25 9.29
N ALA A 215 -13.51 -28.20 8.37
CA ALA A 215 -14.44 -29.31 8.12
C ALA A 215 -13.72 -30.53 7.51
N ALA A 216 -12.70 -30.31 6.69
CA ALA A 216 -11.85 -31.37 6.13
C ALA A 216 -10.89 -31.99 7.17
N GLY A 217 -10.82 -31.46 8.39
CA GLY A 217 -9.95 -31.98 9.46
C GLY A 217 -8.46 -31.87 9.16
N LYS A 218 -8.05 -30.93 8.29
CA LYS A 218 -6.63 -30.76 7.97
C LYS A 218 -5.86 -30.31 9.22
N PRO A 219 -4.80 -31.04 9.64
CA PRO A 219 -4.01 -30.63 10.78
C PRO A 219 -3.22 -29.35 10.46
N LEU A 220 -3.16 -28.46 11.42
CA LEU A 220 -2.32 -27.25 11.33
C LEU A 220 -0.84 -27.65 11.34
N LEU A 221 -0.02 -26.91 10.59
CA LEU A 221 1.42 -27.08 10.66
C LEU A 221 1.95 -26.48 11.96
N HIS A 222 2.88 -27.21 12.60
CA HIS A 222 3.66 -26.64 13.70
C HIS A 222 4.49 -25.44 13.17
N PRO A 223 4.52 -24.28 13.85
CA PRO A 223 5.12 -23.05 13.31
C PRO A 223 6.55 -23.20 12.79
N LEU A 224 7.42 -23.95 13.49
CA LEU A 224 8.80 -24.17 13.05
C LEU A 224 8.90 -24.99 11.75
N VAL A 225 8.02 -25.99 11.59
CA VAL A 225 7.92 -26.79 10.36
C VAL A 225 7.36 -25.91 9.24
N GLY A 226 6.35 -25.11 9.58
CA GLY A 226 5.74 -24.11 8.73
C GLY A 226 6.70 -23.07 8.17
N LEU A 227 7.64 -22.60 9.00
CA LEU A 227 8.66 -21.65 8.59
C LEU A 227 9.56 -22.26 7.51
N ARG A 228 10.07 -23.47 7.74
CA ARG A 228 10.86 -24.21 6.75
C ARG A 228 10.04 -24.47 5.47
N ASP A 229 8.81 -24.95 5.62
CA ASP A 229 7.88 -25.19 4.51
C ASP A 229 7.67 -23.93 3.66
N SER A 230 7.43 -22.78 4.29
CA SER A 230 7.25 -21.50 3.57
C SER A 230 8.48 -21.05 2.78
N ALA A 231 9.67 -21.48 3.20
CA ALA A 231 10.94 -21.13 2.55
C ALA A 231 11.34 -22.12 1.46
N THR A 232 10.87 -23.38 1.51
CA THR A 232 11.39 -24.45 0.63
C THR A 232 10.33 -25.14 -0.22
N GLN A 233 9.04 -24.89 0.00
CA GLN A 233 7.96 -25.58 -0.71
C GLN A 233 7.08 -24.57 -1.46
N TRP A 234 6.99 -24.73 -2.78
CA TRP A 234 6.04 -24.05 -3.65
C TRP A 234 5.67 -24.96 -4.82
N THR A 235 4.40 -24.86 -5.23
CA THR A 235 3.86 -25.58 -6.38
C THR A 235 3.63 -24.57 -7.50
N VAL A 236 4.22 -24.83 -8.66
CA VAL A 236 4.01 -23.99 -9.84
C VAL A 236 2.72 -24.41 -10.53
N THR A 237 1.78 -23.48 -10.68
CA THR A 237 0.52 -23.74 -11.39
C THR A 237 0.06 -22.54 -12.20
N HIS A 238 -0.39 -22.82 -13.42
CA HIS A 238 -0.91 -21.82 -14.36
C HIS A 238 -2.42 -22.00 -14.62
N GLU A 239 -3.08 -22.79 -13.77
CA GLU A 239 -4.50 -23.11 -13.91
C GLU A 239 -5.37 -22.02 -13.29
N PHE A 240 -6.31 -21.51 -14.07
CA PHE A 240 -7.17 -20.39 -13.66
C PHE A 240 -7.95 -20.64 -12.36
N GLU A 241 -8.38 -21.88 -12.12
CA GLU A 241 -9.16 -22.24 -10.93
C GLU A 241 -8.45 -21.95 -9.61
N HIS A 242 -7.11 -22.06 -9.60
CA HIS A 242 -6.31 -21.76 -8.41
C HIS A 242 -6.08 -20.26 -8.20
N TRP A 243 -6.18 -19.45 -9.26
CA TRP A 243 -5.87 -18.03 -9.24
C TRP A 243 -7.11 -17.13 -9.23
N LYS A 244 -8.29 -17.63 -9.60
CA LYS A 244 -9.50 -16.81 -9.80
C LYS A 244 -9.87 -15.93 -8.61
N GLU A 245 -9.69 -16.43 -7.39
CA GLU A 245 -9.98 -15.69 -6.15
C GLU A 245 -8.83 -14.72 -5.78
N GLU A 246 -7.61 -14.96 -6.28
CA GLU A 246 -6.43 -14.14 -6.02
C GLU A 246 -6.33 -12.92 -6.96
N ILE A 247 -6.83 -13.07 -8.19
CA ILE A 247 -6.70 -12.06 -9.26
C ILE A 247 -7.24 -10.70 -8.82
N ALA A 248 -8.41 -10.65 -8.17
CA ALA A 248 -9.08 -9.39 -7.85
C ALA A 248 -8.28 -8.56 -6.82
N TRP A 249 -7.94 -9.16 -5.67
CA TRP A 249 -7.24 -8.44 -4.61
C TRP A 249 -5.81 -8.09 -5.02
N MET A 250 -5.09 -9.01 -5.67
CA MET A 250 -3.72 -8.76 -6.14
C MET A 250 -3.68 -7.62 -7.16
N SER A 251 -4.67 -7.55 -8.06
CA SER A 251 -4.74 -6.47 -9.04
C SER A 251 -4.96 -5.12 -8.36
N LEU A 252 -5.87 -5.03 -7.39
CA LEU A 252 -6.10 -3.78 -6.64
C LEU A 252 -4.87 -3.39 -5.81
N TYR A 253 -4.24 -4.34 -5.14
CA TYR A 253 -3.08 -4.12 -4.28
C TYR A 253 -1.83 -3.71 -5.08
N PHE A 254 -1.55 -4.34 -6.23
CA PHE A 254 -0.39 -3.98 -7.06
C PHE A 254 -0.61 -2.77 -7.98
N SER A 255 -1.83 -2.22 -8.02
CA SER A 255 -2.16 -1.05 -8.83
C SER A 255 -2.70 0.10 -7.97
N ALA A 256 -3.99 0.12 -7.67
CA ALA A 256 -4.68 1.22 -6.99
C ALA A 256 -4.00 1.62 -5.68
N ALA A 257 -3.55 0.66 -4.87
CA ALA A 257 -2.84 0.97 -3.63
C ALA A 257 -1.46 1.60 -3.89
N VAL A 258 -0.76 1.20 -4.96
CA VAL A 258 0.52 1.80 -5.36
C VAL A 258 0.33 3.26 -5.78
N TRP A 259 -0.73 3.55 -6.54
CA TRP A 259 -1.10 4.92 -6.86
C TRP A 259 -1.48 5.73 -5.62
N GLY A 260 -2.13 5.10 -4.64
CA GLY A 260 -2.35 5.70 -3.31
C GLY A 260 -1.03 6.06 -2.61
N SER A 261 -0.05 5.15 -2.59
CA SER A 261 1.28 5.40 -2.00
C SER A 261 2.01 6.56 -2.69
N LEU A 262 1.97 6.61 -4.02
CA LEU A 262 2.57 7.70 -4.79
C LEU A 262 1.87 9.04 -4.52
N ALA A 263 0.53 9.04 -4.44
CA ALA A 263 -0.26 10.22 -4.13
C ALA A 263 0.01 10.77 -2.72
N LEU A 264 0.19 9.88 -1.72
CA LEU A 264 0.59 10.30 -0.37
C LEU A 264 1.97 10.97 -0.38
N CYS A 265 2.92 10.43 -1.13
CA CYS A 265 4.25 11.02 -1.27
C CYS A 265 4.18 12.41 -1.94
N ALA A 266 3.40 12.54 -3.02
CA ALA A 266 3.20 13.83 -3.68
C ALA A 266 2.50 14.85 -2.77
N LEU A 267 1.49 14.43 -2.00
CA LEU A 267 0.79 15.30 -1.06
C LEU A 267 1.69 15.81 0.06
N SER A 268 2.57 14.94 0.61
CA SER A 268 3.53 15.34 1.63
C SER A 268 4.49 16.40 1.11
N ALA A 269 5.01 16.18 -0.11
CA ALA A 269 5.88 17.15 -0.75
C ALA A 269 5.19 18.50 -0.97
N MET A 270 3.92 18.53 -1.41
CA MET A 270 3.17 19.78 -1.57
C MET A 270 3.04 20.57 -0.26
N ASN A 271 2.84 19.89 0.86
CA ASN A 271 2.74 20.53 2.17
C ASN A 271 4.07 21.18 2.61
N ASP A 272 5.20 20.55 2.31
CA ASP A 272 6.52 21.08 2.67
C ASP A 272 6.92 22.35 1.91
N HIS A 273 6.35 22.57 0.72
CA HIS A 273 6.59 23.78 -0.08
C HIS A 273 5.65 24.95 0.30
N GLY A 274 4.57 24.67 1.04
CA GLY A 274 3.58 25.64 1.49
C GLY A 274 4.06 26.76 2.46
N PRO A 275 5.01 26.52 3.39
CA PRO A 275 5.50 27.57 4.29
C PRO A 275 6.26 28.67 3.56
N GLN A 276 7.00 28.34 2.50
CA GLN A 276 7.76 29.31 1.72
C GLN A 276 6.83 30.21 0.87
N ALA A 277 5.73 29.66 0.35
CA ALA A 277 4.70 30.43 -0.34
C ALA A 277 3.97 31.41 0.61
N ARG A 278 3.70 30.99 1.87
CA ARG A 278 3.15 31.86 2.92
C ARG A 278 4.14 32.94 3.38
N ALA A 279 5.44 32.63 3.47
CA ALA A 279 6.45 33.61 3.85
C ALA A 279 6.63 34.72 2.79
N GLN A 280 6.49 34.39 1.50
CA GLN A 280 6.55 35.37 0.40
C GLN A 280 5.33 36.30 0.34
N THR A 281 4.17 35.88 0.87
CA THR A 281 2.96 36.73 0.91
C THR A 281 2.96 37.75 2.06
N VAL A 282 3.82 37.56 3.08
CA VAL A 282 3.86 38.40 4.29
C VAL A 282 5.00 39.43 4.24
N ALA A 283 5.91 39.36 3.27
CA ALA A 283 6.90 40.42 3.06
C ALA A 283 6.17 41.72 2.65
N PRO A 284 6.23 42.81 3.45
CA PRO A 284 5.66 44.08 3.04
C PRO A 284 6.40 44.54 1.79
N SER A 285 5.65 44.89 0.74
CA SER A 285 6.17 45.65 -0.39
C SER A 285 6.98 46.81 0.16
N ALA A 286 8.30 46.77 -0.02
CA ALA A 286 9.17 47.87 0.36
C ALA A 286 8.67 49.11 -0.38
N ILE A 287 8.06 50.03 0.36
CA ILE A 287 7.60 51.31 -0.16
C ILE A 287 8.84 52.02 -0.69
N VAL A 288 8.90 52.15 -2.00
CA VAL A 288 9.84 53.01 -2.71
C VAL A 288 9.62 54.43 -2.17
N GLN A 289 10.51 54.89 -1.29
CA GLN A 289 10.58 56.30 -0.94
C GLN A 289 11.08 57.05 -2.17
N SER A 290 10.16 57.72 -2.86
CA SER A 290 10.48 58.72 -3.88
C SER A 290 11.18 59.90 -3.21
N ALA A 291 12.49 60.01 -3.40
CA ALA A 291 13.23 61.24 -3.16
C ALA A 291 12.84 62.27 -4.22
N THR A 292 12.05 63.27 -3.84
CA THR A 292 11.78 64.47 -4.66
C THR A 292 12.96 65.44 -4.57
N PRO A 293 13.38 66.08 -5.68
CA PRO A 293 14.46 67.06 -5.69
C PRO A 293 13.90 68.46 -5.39
N ARG A 294 14.57 69.19 -4.49
CA ARG A 294 14.79 70.65 -4.54
C ARG A 294 15.80 71.07 -3.48
#